data_AF-A0A940CIJ7-F1
#
_entry.id   AF-A0A940CIJ7-F1
#
_cell.length_a   1.000
_cell.length_b   1.000
_cell.length_c   1.000
_cell.angle_alpha   90.00
_cell.angle_beta   90.00
_cell.angle_gamma   90.00
#
_symmetry.space_group_name_H-M   'P 1'
#
loop_
_entity.id
_entity.type
_entity.pdbx_description
1 polymer ?
#
loop_
_entity_poly.entity_id
_entity_poly.type
_entity_poly.pdbx_seq_one_letter_code
_entity_poly.pdbx_strand_id
1 'polypeptide(L)'
;MMKLIRLVIYVSFVHLFFINYVYADNVCTSTPAKYEVTMKKVELCTSSACTTTTVLAEKDGTFDIASASAGADVGSWITGYALEIGTTYTHIKATINSTFTIKGTCSNGEHGLDSCTTIGTPTVAASSGSSPAATAEVASSVAAADMSWMVPNKADGDNGAFYGSSVATTFEANGITKVNDAATFTWIGALSSSYTPTASSAPKITIKFDVTNQFQHHLYSADVCGIYVKPPTVGVTLTD
;
A
#
# COMPACT_ATOMS: atom_id res chain seq x y z
N MET A 1 23.51 13.59 41.29
CA MET A 1 22.16 13.63 40.71
C MET A 1 22.19 14.47 39.44
N MET A 2 22.10 13.85 38.27
CA MET A 2 21.88 14.52 36.99
C MET A 2 20.80 13.70 36.26
N LYS A 3 19.65 14.34 36.00
CA LYS A 3 18.55 13.75 35.25
C LYS A 3 18.98 13.66 33.78
N LEU A 4 19.20 12.44 33.27
CA LEU A 4 19.29 12.22 31.83
C LEU A 4 17.92 12.50 31.21
N ILE A 5 17.82 13.63 30.53
CA ILE A 5 16.72 13.92 29.61
C ILE A 5 16.79 12.88 28.49
N ARG A 6 15.79 12.00 28.40
CA ARG A 6 15.59 11.13 27.26
C ARG A 6 15.16 12.01 26.09
N LEU A 7 16.09 12.35 25.22
CA LEU A 7 15.81 13.00 23.95
C LEU A 7 15.12 11.95 23.05
N VAL A 8 13.80 11.90 23.08
CA VAL A 8 13.03 11.15 22.09
C VAL A 8 13.09 11.98 20.81
N ILE A 9 14.00 11.62 19.90
CA ILE A 9 14.00 12.17 18.55
C ILE A 9 12.76 11.61 17.85
N TYR A 10 11.65 12.35 17.93
CA TYR A 10 10.60 12.21 16.94
C TYR A 10 11.16 12.76 15.64
N VAL A 11 11.70 11.87 14.80
CA VAL A 11 11.88 12.16 13.38
C VAL A 11 10.47 12.30 12.82
N SER A 12 9.96 13.53 12.88
CA SER A 12 8.80 13.93 12.11
C SER A 12 9.23 13.80 10.65
N PHE A 13 8.71 12.79 9.95
CA PHE A 13 8.80 12.66 8.51
C PHE A 13 7.94 13.76 7.88
N VAL A 14 8.44 14.98 8.01
CA VAL A 14 7.92 16.15 7.32
C VAL A 14 8.40 16.00 5.87
N HIS A 15 7.44 15.69 4.98
CA HIS A 15 7.56 15.56 3.52
C HIS A 15 7.92 14.17 2.95
N LEU A 16 6.93 13.28 2.90
CA LEU A 16 6.86 12.17 1.93
C LEU A 16 5.63 12.38 1.04
N PHE A 17 5.67 13.44 0.23
CA PHE A 17 4.72 13.58 -0.89
C PHE A 17 5.22 12.74 -2.07
N PHE A 18 4.28 12.05 -2.71
CA PHE A 18 4.54 10.95 -3.65
C PHE A 18 5.07 11.37 -5.03
N ILE A 19 5.20 12.68 -5.30
CA ILE A 19 5.57 13.15 -6.63
C ILE A 19 6.35 14.47 -6.48
N ASN A 20 7.59 14.51 -6.95
CA ASN A 20 8.22 15.77 -7.35
C ASN A 20 7.88 16.01 -8.83
N TYR A 21 6.67 16.52 -9.08
CA TYR A 21 6.35 17.19 -10.33
C TYR A 21 5.37 18.33 -10.01
N VAL A 22 5.92 19.53 -9.79
CA VAL A 22 5.42 20.91 -10.02
C VAL A 22 3.92 21.27 -9.80
N TYR A 23 3.04 20.39 -9.35
CA TYR A 23 1.65 20.73 -9.05
C TYR A 23 1.30 20.25 -7.64
N ALA A 24 1.78 21.01 -6.65
CA ALA A 24 1.18 21.01 -5.31
C ALA A 24 -0.27 21.57 -5.35
N ASP A 25 -0.67 22.15 -6.47
CA ASP A 25 -2.02 22.60 -6.75
C ASP A 25 -2.87 21.42 -7.27
N ASN A 26 -4.09 21.27 -6.74
CA ASN A 26 -5.13 20.34 -7.21
C ASN A 26 -4.90 18.84 -6.88
N VAL A 27 -4.23 18.51 -5.79
CA VAL A 27 -4.19 17.13 -5.26
C VAL A 27 -5.17 17.00 -4.10
N CYS A 28 -6.18 16.14 -4.27
CA CYS A 28 -7.11 15.80 -3.20
C CYS A 28 -6.69 14.46 -2.58
N THR A 29 -6.67 14.36 -1.24
CA THR A 29 -6.41 13.11 -0.53
C THR A 29 -7.53 12.74 0.43
N SER A 30 -7.88 11.44 0.48
CA SER A 30 -8.86 10.90 1.42
C SER A 30 -8.52 9.47 1.82
N THR A 31 -9.25 8.93 2.79
CA THR A 31 -9.17 7.52 3.17
C THR A 31 -10.09 6.70 2.26
N PRO A 32 -9.60 5.66 1.58
CA PRO A 32 -10.45 4.82 0.72
C PRO A 32 -11.50 4.08 1.55
N ALA A 33 -12.69 3.96 1.00
CA ALA A 33 -13.78 3.15 1.57
C ALA A 33 -13.61 1.64 1.26
N LYS A 34 -12.81 1.30 0.26
CA LYS A 34 -12.31 -0.06 -0.01
C LYS A 34 -10.90 0.05 -0.58
N TYR A 35 -10.02 -0.79 -0.08
CA TYR A 35 -8.69 -1.00 -0.67
C TYR A 35 -8.43 -2.50 -0.61
N GLU A 36 -8.89 -3.22 -1.64
CA GLU A 36 -8.87 -4.67 -1.68
C GLU A 36 -7.62 -5.17 -2.43
N VAL A 37 -6.80 -5.93 -1.71
CA VAL A 37 -5.55 -6.49 -2.21
C VAL A 37 -5.64 -8.00 -2.23
N THR A 38 -4.98 -8.64 -3.21
CA THR A 38 -4.84 -10.10 -3.24
C THR A 38 -3.40 -10.47 -2.95
N MET A 39 -3.16 -11.13 -1.81
CA MET A 39 -1.88 -11.72 -1.43
C MET A 39 -1.78 -13.13 -2.00
N LYS A 40 -0.58 -13.47 -2.48
CA LYS A 40 -0.23 -14.77 -3.07
C LYS A 40 0.67 -15.59 -2.15
N LYS A 41 1.52 -14.89 -1.41
CA LYS A 41 2.52 -15.50 -0.54
C LYS A 41 2.93 -14.54 0.57
N VAL A 42 3.16 -15.06 1.76
CA VAL A 42 3.76 -14.32 2.87
C VAL A 42 4.85 -15.16 3.51
N GLU A 43 5.98 -14.55 3.79
CA GLU A 43 7.19 -15.19 4.30
C GLU A 43 7.86 -14.32 5.36
N LEU A 44 8.50 -14.94 6.36
CA LEU A 44 9.41 -14.22 7.27
C LEU A 44 10.82 -14.26 6.73
N CYS A 45 11.60 -13.24 7.07
CA CYS A 45 13.00 -13.12 6.70
C CYS A 45 13.87 -12.77 7.89
N THR A 46 15.14 -13.16 7.81
CA THR A 46 16.16 -12.87 8.81
C THR A 46 16.86 -11.51 8.57
N SER A 47 16.63 -10.88 7.42
CA SER A 47 17.21 -9.58 7.04
C SER A 47 16.31 -8.80 6.07
N SER A 48 16.61 -7.52 5.87
CA SER A 48 15.89 -6.62 4.95
C SER A 48 16.06 -6.99 3.47
N ALA A 49 17.14 -7.69 3.11
CA ALA A 49 17.32 -8.21 1.76
C ALA A 49 16.37 -9.39 1.46
N CYS A 50 15.87 -10.06 2.51
CA CYS A 50 14.93 -11.16 2.45
C CYS A 50 15.30 -12.27 1.42
N THR A 51 16.58 -12.66 1.40
CA THR A 51 17.10 -13.74 0.55
C THR A 51 16.89 -15.13 1.15
N THR A 52 16.87 -15.22 2.48
CA THR A 52 16.52 -16.44 3.23
C THR A 52 15.14 -16.24 3.85
N THR A 53 14.20 -17.12 3.50
CA THR A 53 12.81 -16.99 3.92
C THR A 53 12.26 -18.24 4.61
N THR A 54 11.25 -18.05 5.46
CA THR A 54 10.38 -19.10 5.98
C THR A 54 8.96 -18.79 5.55
N VAL A 55 8.35 -19.66 4.77
CA VAL A 55 7.00 -19.46 4.23
C VAL A 55 5.97 -19.56 5.35
N LEU A 56 5.11 -18.55 5.47
CA LEU A 56 3.97 -18.55 6.39
C LEU A 56 2.67 -18.99 5.69
N ALA A 57 2.48 -18.56 4.44
CA ALA A 57 1.36 -18.94 3.61
C ALA A 57 1.72 -18.78 2.13
N GLU A 58 1.24 -19.69 1.28
CA GLU A 58 1.37 -19.63 -0.17
C GLU A 58 0.08 -20.16 -0.81
N LYS A 59 -0.86 -19.24 -1.04
CA LYS A 59 -2.19 -19.46 -1.62
C LYS A 59 -2.79 -18.10 -1.97
N ASP A 60 -3.94 -18.06 -2.62
CA ASP A 60 -4.63 -16.80 -2.85
C ASP A 60 -5.39 -16.37 -1.59
N GLY A 61 -5.32 -15.09 -1.24
CA GLY A 61 -6.11 -14.46 -0.20
C GLY A 61 -6.42 -13.01 -0.55
N THR A 62 -7.71 -12.66 -0.57
CA THR A 62 -8.18 -11.31 -0.91
C THR A 62 -8.70 -10.63 0.34
N PHE A 63 -8.23 -9.40 0.61
CA PHE A 63 -8.52 -8.67 1.84
C PHE A 63 -8.78 -7.20 1.53
N ASP A 64 -9.87 -6.66 2.05
CA ASP A 64 -10.08 -5.21 2.08
C ASP A 64 -9.28 -4.60 3.23
N ILE A 65 -8.09 -4.07 2.94
CA ILE A 65 -7.18 -3.49 3.94
C ILE A 65 -7.66 -2.12 4.46
N ALA A 66 -8.75 -1.58 3.92
CA ALA A 66 -9.45 -0.45 4.53
C ALA A 66 -10.41 -0.89 5.66
N SER A 67 -10.75 -2.19 5.75
CA SER A 67 -11.59 -2.72 6.81
C SER A 67 -10.85 -2.80 8.15
N ALA A 68 -11.57 -2.53 9.24
CA ALA A 68 -11.06 -2.74 10.60
C ALA A 68 -10.76 -4.23 10.90
N SER A 69 -11.34 -5.17 10.16
CA SER A 69 -11.11 -6.61 10.32
C SER A 69 -9.88 -7.13 9.57
N ALA A 70 -9.30 -6.35 8.64
CA ALA A 70 -8.33 -6.82 7.68
C ALA A 70 -7.14 -7.57 8.31
N GLY A 71 -6.61 -7.05 9.41
CA GLY A 71 -5.51 -7.68 10.13
C GLY A 71 -5.85 -9.06 10.71
N ALA A 72 -7.08 -9.22 11.22
CA ALA A 72 -7.57 -10.50 11.75
C ALA A 72 -7.87 -11.49 10.62
N ASP A 73 -8.40 -11.00 9.49
CA ASP A 73 -8.70 -11.81 8.31
C ASP A 73 -7.40 -12.37 7.70
N VAL A 74 -6.36 -11.52 7.56
CA VAL A 74 -5.03 -11.97 7.11
C VAL A 74 -4.42 -12.94 8.12
N GLY A 75 -4.48 -12.64 9.42
CA GLY A 75 -3.98 -13.55 10.47
C GLY A 75 -4.65 -14.93 10.44
N SER A 76 -5.95 -14.98 10.13
CA SER A 76 -6.71 -16.23 9.99
C SER A 76 -6.43 -16.96 8.68
N TRP A 77 -5.94 -16.26 7.67
CA TRP A 77 -5.51 -16.85 6.40
C TRP A 77 -4.10 -17.46 6.51
N ILE A 78 -3.23 -16.88 7.34
CA ILE A 78 -1.90 -17.40 7.69
C ILE A 78 -2.04 -18.51 8.72
N THR A 79 -2.16 -19.76 8.26
CA THR A 79 -2.41 -20.93 9.13
C THR A 79 -1.40 -22.03 8.89
N GLY A 80 -1.00 -22.72 9.98
CA GLY A 80 -0.24 -23.96 9.88
C GLY A 80 1.23 -23.80 9.50
N TYR A 81 1.83 -22.65 9.82
CA TYR A 81 3.26 -22.44 9.62
C TYR A 81 4.08 -23.01 10.79
N ALA A 82 5.34 -23.34 10.51
CA ALA A 82 6.34 -23.71 11.50
C ALA A 82 7.54 -22.78 11.37
N LEU A 83 8.06 -22.32 12.51
CA LEU A 83 9.25 -21.49 12.56
C LEU A 83 10.42 -22.31 13.11
N GLU A 84 11.62 -22.07 12.57
CA GLU A 84 12.82 -22.76 13.02
C GLU A 84 13.27 -22.21 14.38
N ILE A 85 13.40 -23.09 15.37
CA ILE A 85 13.83 -22.74 16.72
C ILE A 85 15.21 -22.10 16.68
N GLY A 86 15.36 -20.97 17.37
CA GLY A 86 16.62 -20.22 17.43
C GLY A 86 16.90 -19.32 16.23
N THR A 87 16.09 -19.37 15.17
CA THR A 87 16.22 -18.46 14.02
C THR A 87 15.58 -17.11 14.34
N THR A 88 16.37 -16.03 14.24
CA THR A 88 15.87 -14.66 14.50
C THR A 88 15.30 -14.06 13.22
N TYR A 89 13.98 -13.86 13.21
CA TYR A 89 13.25 -13.17 12.16
C TYR A 89 13.19 -11.68 12.45
N THR A 90 13.38 -10.86 11.43
CA THR A 90 13.43 -9.39 11.54
C THR A 90 12.53 -8.69 10.52
N HIS A 91 12.14 -9.39 9.45
CA HIS A 91 11.35 -8.83 8.36
C HIS A 91 10.26 -9.81 7.91
N ILE A 92 9.31 -9.29 7.15
CA ILE A 92 8.28 -10.03 6.45
C ILE A 92 8.30 -9.62 4.98
N LYS A 93 8.02 -10.58 4.10
CA LYS A 93 7.86 -10.37 2.67
C LYS A 93 6.50 -10.86 2.24
N ALA A 94 5.79 -10.06 1.46
CA ALA A 94 4.55 -10.45 0.82
C ALA A 94 4.71 -10.40 -0.71
N THR A 95 4.13 -11.37 -1.40
CA THR A 95 3.90 -11.32 -2.85
C THR A 95 2.42 -10.99 -3.08
N ILE A 96 2.15 -9.94 -3.85
CA ILE A 96 0.83 -9.32 -3.95
C ILE A 96 0.52 -9.13 -5.44
N ASN A 97 -0.75 -9.29 -5.85
CA ASN A 97 -1.20 -8.91 -7.18
C ASN A 97 -0.92 -7.44 -7.45
N SER A 98 -0.52 -7.12 -8.68
CA SER A 98 -0.34 -5.72 -9.11
C SER A 98 -1.65 -4.99 -9.38
N THR A 99 -2.79 -5.69 -9.36
CA THR A 99 -4.12 -5.10 -9.52
C THR A 99 -4.93 -5.22 -8.23
N PHE A 100 -5.60 -4.14 -7.87
CA PHE A 100 -6.41 -3.95 -6.66
C PHE A 100 -7.83 -3.51 -7.02
N THR A 101 -8.78 -3.73 -6.12
CA THR A 101 -10.08 -3.08 -6.16
C THR A 101 -10.10 -1.91 -5.19
N ILE A 102 -10.38 -0.71 -5.68
CA ILE A 102 -10.39 0.52 -4.89
C ILE A 102 -11.76 1.17 -4.94
N LYS A 103 -12.15 1.83 -3.85
CA LYS A 103 -13.37 2.64 -3.78
C LYS A 103 -13.12 3.86 -2.91
N GLY A 104 -13.47 5.04 -3.40
CA GLY A 104 -13.32 6.27 -2.64
C GLY A 104 -13.86 7.49 -3.37
N THR A 105 -13.98 8.57 -2.62
CA THR A 105 -14.36 9.90 -3.10
C THR A 105 -13.45 10.93 -2.45
N CYS A 106 -12.99 11.89 -3.24
CA CYS A 106 -12.29 13.06 -2.74
C CYS A 106 -12.93 14.33 -3.32
N SER A 107 -13.20 15.29 -2.45
CA SER A 107 -13.81 16.57 -2.83
C SER A 107 -12.87 17.72 -2.45
N ASN A 108 -12.28 18.35 -3.46
CA ASN A 108 -11.54 19.60 -3.35
C ASN A 108 -12.47 20.74 -3.77
N GLY A 109 -13.19 21.31 -2.80
CA GLY A 109 -14.17 22.39 -3.02
C GLY A 109 -13.60 23.73 -3.53
N GLU A 110 -12.42 23.73 -4.14
CA GLU A 110 -11.65 24.92 -4.56
C GLU A 110 -11.84 25.29 -6.04
N HIS A 111 -12.45 24.43 -6.87
CA HIS A 111 -12.55 24.65 -8.33
C HIS A 111 -13.96 24.92 -8.88
N GLY A 112 -14.98 25.04 -8.04
CA GLY A 112 -16.36 25.26 -8.52
C GLY A 112 -16.94 24.08 -9.32
N LEU A 113 -16.25 22.94 -9.30
CA LEU A 113 -16.64 21.66 -9.86
C LEU A 113 -16.60 20.57 -8.77
N ASP A 114 -16.99 19.39 -9.23
CA ASP A 114 -17.60 18.28 -8.54
C ASP A 114 -16.56 17.31 -7.91
N SER A 115 -16.99 16.26 -7.20
CA SER A 115 -16.09 15.33 -6.50
C SER A 115 -15.39 14.34 -7.44
N CYS A 116 -14.13 14.04 -7.17
CA CYS A 116 -13.43 12.92 -7.79
C CYS A 116 -13.81 11.61 -7.10
N THR A 117 -14.55 10.74 -7.80
CA THR A 117 -15.15 9.53 -7.23
C THR A 117 -14.82 8.32 -8.07
N THR A 118 -14.50 7.19 -7.46
CA THR A 118 -14.39 5.92 -8.18
C THR A 118 -15.75 5.52 -8.76
N ILE A 119 -15.83 5.20 -10.04
CA ILE A 119 -17.03 4.73 -10.73
C ILE A 119 -16.77 3.36 -11.37
N GLY A 120 -17.80 2.51 -11.47
CA GLY A 120 -17.65 1.13 -11.94
C GLY A 120 -17.29 1.01 -13.42
N THR A 121 -17.59 2.04 -14.21
CA THR A 121 -17.26 2.14 -15.65
C THR A 121 -16.54 3.47 -15.91
N PRO A 122 -15.23 3.57 -15.63
CA PRO A 122 -14.48 4.78 -15.87
C PRO A 122 -14.46 5.14 -17.36
N THR A 123 -14.36 6.44 -17.65
CA THR A 123 -14.31 6.99 -19.01
C THR A 123 -12.97 6.72 -19.70
N VAL A 124 -11.93 6.42 -18.93
CA VAL A 124 -10.63 5.92 -19.40
C VAL A 124 -10.45 4.50 -18.87
N ALA A 125 -9.82 3.62 -19.68
CA ALA A 125 -9.58 2.23 -19.30
C ALA A 125 -8.87 2.11 -17.93
N ALA A 126 -9.03 0.97 -17.25
CA ALA A 126 -8.34 0.69 -15.99
C ALA A 126 -6.85 1.03 -16.12
N SER A 127 -6.27 1.60 -15.06
CA SER A 127 -4.83 1.89 -15.00
C SER A 127 -4.03 0.68 -15.48
N SER A 128 -3.01 0.91 -16.30
CA SER A 128 -2.31 -0.13 -17.06
C SER A 128 -0.83 -0.24 -16.72
N GLY A 129 -0.42 0.19 -15.52
CA GLY A 129 0.99 0.30 -15.16
C GLY A 129 1.71 1.49 -15.83
N SER A 130 1.25 1.93 -17.00
CA SER A 130 1.78 3.06 -17.77
C SER A 130 0.85 4.28 -17.84
N SER A 131 -0.39 4.16 -17.37
CA SER A 131 -1.40 5.23 -17.34
C SER A 131 -2.27 5.14 -16.09
N PRO A 132 -2.75 6.27 -15.54
CA PRO A 132 -3.66 6.24 -14.41
C PRO A 132 -5.04 5.73 -14.81
N ALA A 133 -5.77 5.22 -13.82
CA ALA A 133 -7.20 5.11 -13.93
C ALA A 133 -7.75 6.54 -13.87
N ALA A 134 -8.75 6.86 -14.69
CA ALA A 134 -9.28 8.22 -14.71
C ALA A 134 -10.80 8.24 -14.89
N THR A 135 -11.44 9.23 -14.28
CA THR A 135 -12.88 9.43 -14.29
C THR A 135 -13.18 10.88 -14.58
N ALA A 136 -14.32 11.17 -15.21
CA ALA A 136 -14.86 12.51 -15.16
C ALA A 136 -15.09 12.94 -13.71
N GLU A 137 -15.00 14.24 -13.43
CA GLU A 137 -15.54 14.84 -12.21
C GLU A 137 -17.06 14.59 -12.16
N VAL A 138 -17.58 14.29 -10.97
CA VAL A 138 -19.01 13.96 -10.78
C VAL A 138 -19.58 14.57 -9.53
N ALA A 139 -20.88 14.92 -9.56
CA ALA A 139 -21.59 15.47 -8.41
C ALA A 139 -21.23 14.76 -7.12
N SER A 140 -21.01 15.51 -6.05
CA SER A 140 -20.69 14.93 -4.72
C SER A 140 -21.76 13.96 -4.19
N SER A 141 -22.96 13.99 -4.79
CA SER A 141 -24.06 13.05 -4.55
C SER A 141 -23.89 11.70 -5.26
N VAL A 142 -22.96 11.57 -6.20
CA VAL A 142 -22.67 10.31 -6.89
C VAL A 142 -21.90 9.39 -5.94
N ALA A 143 -22.46 8.21 -5.69
CA ALA A 143 -21.85 7.23 -4.82
C ALA A 143 -20.61 6.58 -5.48
N ALA A 144 -19.57 6.38 -4.68
CA ALA A 144 -18.39 5.62 -5.09
C ALA A 144 -18.74 4.15 -5.38
N ALA A 145 -18.19 3.63 -6.47
CA ALA A 145 -18.26 2.23 -6.86
C ALA A 145 -16.87 1.60 -6.90
N ASP A 146 -16.82 0.27 -6.86
CA ASP A 146 -15.59 -0.49 -6.99
C ASP A 146 -14.94 -0.25 -8.35
N MET A 147 -13.63 0.00 -8.35
CA MET A 147 -12.85 0.21 -9.56
C MET A 147 -11.55 -0.57 -9.50
N SER A 148 -11.15 -1.15 -10.63
CA SER A 148 -9.84 -1.77 -10.79
C SER A 148 -8.75 -0.71 -10.88
N TRP A 149 -7.69 -0.87 -10.08
CA TRP A 149 -6.49 -0.05 -10.14
C TRP A 149 -5.24 -0.93 -10.16
N MET A 150 -4.22 -0.54 -10.90
CA MET A 150 -2.99 -1.28 -11.16
C MET A 150 -1.80 -0.45 -10.70
N VAL A 151 -0.93 -1.10 -9.94
CA VAL A 151 0.33 -0.55 -9.48
C VAL A 151 1.17 -0.10 -10.69
N PRO A 152 1.68 1.15 -10.72
CA PRO A 152 2.52 1.67 -11.79
C PRO A 152 3.75 0.80 -12.07
N ASN A 153 4.38 0.99 -13.23
CA ASN A 153 5.66 0.37 -13.54
C ASN A 153 6.78 1.01 -12.72
N LYS A 154 7.79 0.22 -12.35
CA LYS A 154 8.86 0.73 -11.48
C LYS A 154 9.73 1.74 -12.21
N ALA A 155 10.01 1.50 -13.50
CA ALA A 155 10.83 2.41 -14.28
C ALA A 155 10.03 3.67 -14.63
N ASP A 156 10.52 4.84 -14.19
CA ASP A 156 9.82 6.11 -14.37
C ASP A 156 9.45 6.39 -15.83
N GLY A 157 10.34 6.09 -16.79
CA GLY A 157 10.10 6.30 -18.22
C GLY A 157 9.01 5.43 -18.84
N ASP A 158 8.59 4.36 -18.16
CA ASP A 158 7.51 3.49 -18.61
C ASP A 158 6.14 3.92 -18.07
N ASN A 159 6.14 4.95 -17.22
CA ASN A 159 4.95 5.58 -16.74
C ASN A 159 4.70 6.86 -17.54
N GLY A 160 3.48 7.06 -18.04
CA GLY A 160 3.10 8.32 -18.67
C GLY A 160 3.28 9.52 -17.74
N ALA A 161 3.15 10.73 -18.29
CA ALA A 161 3.45 11.99 -17.59
C ALA A 161 2.74 12.16 -16.22
N PHE A 162 1.61 11.47 -16.01
CA PHE A 162 0.84 11.54 -14.76
C PHE A 162 1.59 11.04 -13.53
N TYR A 163 2.33 9.93 -13.61
CA TYR A 163 3.04 9.38 -12.44
C TYR A 163 4.40 10.05 -12.19
N GLY A 164 4.85 10.90 -13.13
CA GLY A 164 6.10 11.65 -13.02
C GLY A 164 7.35 10.77 -12.99
N SER A 165 8.44 11.32 -12.46
CA SER A 165 9.78 10.70 -12.47
C SER A 165 10.27 10.30 -11.06
N SER A 166 9.37 9.81 -10.21
CA SER A 166 9.69 9.44 -8.82
C SER A 166 9.08 8.11 -8.38
N VAL A 167 8.52 7.33 -9.31
CA VAL A 167 7.91 6.03 -9.03
C VAL A 167 8.98 5.06 -8.54
N ALA A 168 10.13 5.00 -9.21
CA ALA A 168 11.25 4.15 -8.80
C ALA A 168 11.68 4.43 -7.36
N THR A 169 11.92 5.70 -7.03
CA THR A 169 12.32 6.14 -5.67
C THR A 169 11.27 5.79 -4.62
N THR A 170 9.98 5.94 -4.97
CA THR A 170 8.87 5.59 -4.08
C THR A 170 8.84 4.10 -3.78
N PHE A 171 9.07 3.26 -4.80
CA PHE A 171 9.08 1.81 -4.61
C PHE A 171 10.20 1.40 -3.64
N GLU A 172 11.41 1.91 -3.85
CA GLU A 172 12.54 1.64 -2.94
C GLU A 172 12.26 2.12 -1.51
N ALA A 173 11.73 3.33 -1.36
CA ALA A 173 11.43 3.91 -0.04
C ALA A 173 10.36 3.14 0.74
N ASN A 174 9.49 2.39 0.05
CA ASN A 174 8.41 1.61 0.65
C ASN A 174 8.66 0.09 0.64
N GLY A 175 9.89 -0.35 0.34
CA GLY A 175 10.26 -1.77 0.30
C GLY A 175 9.54 -2.56 -0.79
N ILE A 176 9.16 -1.90 -1.89
CA ILE A 176 8.42 -2.50 -3.01
C ILE A 176 9.39 -2.86 -4.12
N THR A 177 9.26 -4.08 -4.64
CA THR A 177 9.96 -4.52 -5.86
C THR A 177 8.94 -5.02 -6.87
N LYS A 178 8.93 -4.43 -8.05
CA LYS A 178 8.07 -4.82 -9.18
C LYS A 178 8.90 -4.88 -10.45
N VAL A 179 8.71 -5.95 -11.20
CA VAL A 179 9.11 -6.01 -12.62
C VAL A 179 8.00 -5.35 -13.43
N ASN A 180 8.35 -4.53 -14.42
CA ASN A 180 7.35 -3.84 -15.24
C ASN A 180 6.38 -4.84 -15.87
N ASP A 181 5.11 -4.45 -15.89
CA ASP A 181 3.98 -5.23 -16.41
C ASP A 181 3.74 -6.60 -15.74
N ALA A 182 4.49 -6.93 -14.68
CA ALA A 182 4.26 -8.14 -13.93
C ALA A 182 2.89 -8.13 -13.25
N ALA A 183 2.24 -9.29 -13.21
CA ALA A 183 0.96 -9.49 -12.53
C ALA A 183 1.07 -9.43 -11.00
N THR A 184 2.29 -9.49 -10.47
CA THR A 184 2.58 -9.42 -9.03
C THR A 184 3.79 -8.56 -8.75
N PHE A 185 3.84 -8.01 -7.55
CA PHE A 185 5.01 -7.35 -6.98
C PHE A 185 5.28 -7.89 -5.57
N THR A 186 6.45 -7.59 -5.02
CA THR A 186 6.78 -7.93 -3.63
C THR A 186 6.90 -6.70 -2.77
N TRP A 187 6.49 -6.83 -1.51
CA TRP A 187 6.71 -5.86 -0.46
C TRP A 187 7.53 -6.49 0.66
N ILE A 188 8.52 -5.78 1.19
CA ILE A 188 9.31 -6.17 2.36
C ILE A 188 9.11 -5.12 3.45
N GLY A 189 8.66 -5.57 4.62
CA GLY A 189 8.48 -4.76 5.82
C GLY A 189 9.33 -5.24 6.98
N ALA A 190 9.79 -4.31 7.82
CA ALA A 190 10.40 -4.66 9.10
C ALA A 190 9.33 -5.10 10.11
N LEU A 191 9.64 -6.10 10.92
CA LEU A 191 8.84 -6.42 12.10
C LEU A 191 9.01 -5.30 13.14
N SER A 192 7.97 -5.02 13.93
CA SER A 192 8.03 -4.04 15.02
C SER A 192 9.11 -4.38 16.06
N SER A 193 9.43 -5.67 16.19
CA SER A 193 10.54 -6.21 16.96
C SER A 193 11.02 -7.50 16.30
N SER A 194 12.30 -7.83 16.42
CA SER A 194 12.79 -9.14 16.01
C SER A 194 12.14 -10.25 16.85
N TYR A 195 11.99 -11.44 16.27
CA TYR A 195 11.37 -12.58 16.92
C TYR A 195 12.23 -13.83 16.77
N THR A 196 12.49 -14.53 17.88
CA THR A 196 13.28 -15.76 17.91
C THR A 196 12.46 -16.84 18.63
N PRO A 197 11.87 -17.81 17.92
CA PRO A 197 11.05 -18.85 18.54
C PRO A 197 11.91 -19.79 19.39
N THR A 198 11.30 -20.26 20.48
CA THR A 198 11.83 -21.29 21.37
C THR A 198 11.04 -22.58 21.22
N ALA A 199 11.47 -23.66 21.88
CA ALA A 199 10.74 -24.93 21.86
C ALA A 199 9.32 -24.86 22.46
N SER A 200 9.03 -23.84 23.28
CA SER A 200 7.70 -23.59 23.87
C SER A 200 6.90 -22.51 23.16
N SER A 201 7.43 -21.92 22.09
CA SER A 201 6.78 -20.81 21.40
C SER A 201 5.56 -21.27 20.59
N ALA A 202 4.50 -20.47 20.65
CA ALA A 202 3.27 -20.61 19.87
C ALA A 202 3.00 -19.27 19.15
N PRO A 203 3.84 -18.91 18.17
CA PRO A 203 3.86 -17.58 17.60
C PRO A 203 2.51 -17.19 17.01
N LYS A 204 2.03 -16.00 17.37
CA LYS A 204 0.90 -15.31 16.76
C LYS A 204 1.40 -14.11 15.96
N ILE A 205 1.10 -14.11 14.67
CA ILE A 205 1.31 -12.95 13.80
C ILE A 205 0.14 -11.98 13.92
N THR A 206 0.45 -10.70 14.10
CA THR A 206 -0.51 -9.59 14.06
C THR A 206 -0.09 -8.61 12.97
N ILE A 207 -1.02 -8.28 12.07
CA ILE A 207 -0.81 -7.33 10.98
C ILE A 207 -1.81 -6.19 11.14
N LYS A 208 -1.36 -4.95 10.94
CA LYS A 208 -2.18 -3.75 10.96
C LYS A 208 -1.93 -2.95 9.69
N PHE A 209 -3.02 -2.52 9.05
CA PHE A 209 -2.98 -1.65 7.89
C PHE A 209 -3.50 -0.27 8.27
N ASP A 210 -2.81 0.76 7.81
CA ASP A 210 -3.28 2.14 7.84
C ASP A 210 -3.34 2.68 6.41
N VAL A 211 -4.58 2.96 5.98
CA VAL A 211 -4.90 3.50 4.65
C VAL A 211 -5.33 4.96 4.72
N THR A 212 -5.10 5.64 5.85
CA THR A 212 -5.45 7.06 6.03
C THR A 212 -4.79 7.92 4.97
N ASN A 213 -5.58 8.73 4.24
CA ASN A 213 -5.11 9.62 3.18
C ASN A 213 -4.35 8.93 2.02
N GLN A 214 -4.52 7.61 1.85
CA GLN A 214 -3.84 6.88 0.78
C GLN A 214 -4.56 6.91 -0.55
N PHE A 215 -5.82 7.36 -0.59
CA PHE A 215 -6.56 7.57 -1.82
C PHE A 215 -6.34 8.99 -2.33
N GLN A 216 -5.80 9.12 -3.55
CA GLN A 216 -5.45 10.41 -4.13
C GLN A 216 -6.06 10.62 -5.51
N HIS A 217 -6.36 11.88 -5.77
CA HIS A 217 -6.70 12.36 -7.10
C HIS A 217 -5.84 13.54 -7.50
N HIS A 218 -5.58 13.61 -8.79
CA HIS A 218 -4.99 14.78 -9.46
C HIS A 218 -5.70 14.98 -10.79
N LEU A 219 -5.85 16.23 -11.23
CA LEU A 219 -6.44 16.53 -12.54
C LEU A 219 -5.54 15.96 -13.64
N TYR A 220 -6.05 14.96 -14.35
CA TYR A 220 -5.37 14.37 -15.50
C TYR A 220 -5.58 15.24 -16.75
N SER A 221 -6.76 15.84 -16.87
CA SER A 221 -7.10 16.90 -17.82
C SER A 221 -8.21 17.76 -17.23
N ALA A 222 -8.68 18.78 -17.97
CA ALA A 222 -9.90 19.51 -17.59
C ALA A 222 -11.03 18.51 -17.29
N ASP A 223 -11.65 18.66 -16.12
CA ASP A 223 -12.80 17.90 -15.62
C ASP A 223 -12.58 16.37 -15.54
N VAL A 224 -11.32 15.91 -15.53
CA VAL A 224 -10.96 14.49 -15.45
C VAL A 224 -9.99 14.26 -14.29
N CYS A 225 -10.44 13.48 -13.32
CA CYS A 225 -9.66 13.04 -12.19
C CYS A 225 -8.83 11.80 -12.54
N GLY A 226 -7.51 11.92 -12.56
CA GLY A 226 -6.61 10.77 -12.50
C GLY A 226 -6.54 10.24 -11.06
N ILE A 227 -6.63 8.92 -10.93
CA ILE A 227 -6.70 8.21 -9.65
C ILE A 227 -5.37 7.52 -9.38
N TYR A 228 -4.83 7.74 -8.18
CA TYR A 228 -3.67 7.03 -7.67
C TYR A 228 -3.86 6.64 -6.21
N VAL A 229 -3.24 5.53 -5.83
CA VAL A 229 -3.29 5.03 -4.46
C VAL A 229 -1.88 4.85 -3.93
N LYS A 230 -1.62 5.44 -2.76
CA LYS A 230 -0.37 5.27 -2.05
C LYS A 230 -0.29 3.87 -1.40
N PRO A 231 0.90 3.30 -1.22
CA PRO A 231 1.10 2.13 -0.37
C PRO A 231 0.56 2.40 1.04
N PRO A 232 -0.13 1.43 1.67
CA PRO A 232 -0.54 1.55 3.06
C PRO A 232 0.68 1.57 3.99
N THR A 233 0.51 2.14 5.19
CA THR A 233 1.47 1.84 6.26
C THR A 233 1.10 0.50 6.87
N VAL A 234 2.08 -0.40 7.02
CA VAL A 234 1.85 -1.75 7.53
C VAL A 234 2.69 -1.99 8.78
N GLY A 235 2.02 -2.33 9.88
CA GLY A 235 2.67 -2.78 11.11
C GLY A 235 2.56 -4.29 11.26
N VAL A 236 3.67 -4.97 11.50
CA VAL A 236 3.70 -6.42 11.70
C VAL A 236 4.43 -6.78 12.99
N THR A 237 3.79 -7.60 13.82
CA THR A 237 4.38 -8.08 15.09
C THR A 237 4.19 -9.58 15.20
N LEU A 238 5.21 -10.26 15.72
CA LEU A 238 5.15 -11.64 16.14
C LEU A 238 5.39 -11.71 17.64
N THR A 239 4.49 -12.37 18.36
CA THR A 239 4.60 -12.62 19.80
C THR A 239 4.15 -14.05 20.09
N ASP A 240 4.53 -14.58 21.25
CA ASP A 240 3.82 -15.71 21.85
C ASP A 240 2.49 -15.27 22.50
#